data_AF-A0A423TPV5-F1
#
_entry.id   AF-A0A423TPV5-F1
#
_cell.length_a   1.000
_cell.length_b   1.000
_cell.length_c   1.000
_cell.angle_alpha   90.00
_cell.angle_beta   90.00
_cell.angle_gamma   90.00
#
_symmetry.space_group_name_H-M   'P 1'
#
loop_
_entity.id
_entity.type
_entity.pdbx_description
1 polymer ?
#
loop_
_entity_poly.entity_id
_entity_poly.type
_entity_poly.pdbx_seq_one_letter_code
_entity_poly.pdbx_strand_id
1 'polypeptide(L)'
;MTSAWNRRMKLILTVGLLSFVLLAALIVDQATKSEFKNSDEVARKEAILDSRDLMKRLTDLEEDRRETRHLLNLLFCRVLKVLPSGGFCLDSKRLFSGGNEMWDGELCKALEELFGYSSVGDFGAGLGHYGRCFLRHHENLIQHENRVEQLRMSTTYKSEMRKAGLLKAPQVIKSWNGWDGAANIGVLSKGMIESLDLADPVDLQRRFDWVMSIEVGEHIPAKAEGVFMDNLARHACKGVVLSWAVPGQDGHNHVNTRSNEYVKSKMADRGLVADVETEKRIRKAVKIGWFKDTIMVFRFPKERC
;
A
#
# COMPACT_ATOMS: atom_id res chain seq x y z
N MET A 1 -27.57 80.00 61.05
CA MET A 1 -28.30 79.09 60.13
C MET A 1 -27.68 78.96 58.72
N THR A 2 -26.60 79.67 58.38
CA THR A 2 -26.04 79.71 57.00
C THR A 2 -24.96 78.67 56.70
N SER A 3 -24.29 78.09 57.70
CA SER A 3 -23.16 77.15 57.47
C SER A 3 -23.59 75.72 57.12
N ALA A 4 -24.76 75.28 57.59
CA ALA A 4 -25.27 73.93 57.34
C ALA A 4 -25.88 73.78 55.93
N TRP A 5 -26.50 74.85 55.41
CA TRP A 5 -27.13 74.86 54.08
C TRP A 5 -26.08 74.84 52.96
N ASN A 6 -25.00 75.64 53.09
CA ASN A 6 -23.88 75.63 52.14
C ASN A 6 -23.09 74.30 52.14
N ARG A 7 -22.98 73.61 53.29
CA ARG A 7 -22.36 72.27 53.33
C ARG A 7 -23.22 71.21 52.67
N ARG A 8 -24.54 71.24 52.85
CA ARG A 8 -25.48 70.33 52.17
C ARG A 8 -25.49 70.56 50.65
N MET A 9 -25.50 71.82 50.21
CA MET A 9 -25.51 72.14 48.78
C MET A 9 -24.20 71.78 48.08
N LYS A 10 -23.04 72.03 48.72
CA LYS A 10 -21.74 71.54 48.24
C LYS A 10 -21.69 70.02 48.20
N LEU A 11 -22.18 69.34 49.23
CA LEU A 11 -22.21 67.87 49.28
C LEU A 11 -23.06 67.30 48.15
N ILE A 12 -24.27 67.84 47.92
CA ILE A 12 -25.16 67.42 46.83
C ILE A 12 -24.52 67.65 45.46
N LEU A 13 -23.88 68.80 45.25
CA LEU A 13 -23.16 69.10 44.01
C LEU A 13 -21.96 68.16 43.80
N THR A 14 -21.15 67.91 44.84
CA THR A 14 -20.02 66.96 44.74
C THR A 14 -20.47 65.52 44.52
N VAL A 15 -21.52 65.07 45.21
CA VAL A 15 -22.07 63.72 45.04
C VAL A 15 -22.72 63.58 43.66
N GLY A 16 -23.42 64.61 43.17
CA GLY A 16 -23.96 64.63 41.81
C GLY A 16 -22.88 64.58 40.74
N LEU A 17 -21.78 65.33 40.90
CA LEU A 17 -20.64 65.32 39.98
C LEU A 17 -19.93 63.96 39.99
N LEU A 18 -19.68 63.39 41.18
CA LEU A 18 -19.09 62.05 41.34
C LEU A 18 -19.96 60.97 40.70
N SER A 19 -21.27 61.01 40.91
CA SER A 19 -22.22 60.08 40.29
C SER A 19 -22.23 60.20 38.75
N PHE A 20 -22.14 61.42 38.21
CA PHE A 20 -22.07 61.64 36.77
C PHE A 20 -20.76 61.12 36.16
N VAL A 21 -19.62 61.34 36.83
CA VAL A 21 -18.31 60.83 36.40
C VAL A 21 -18.28 59.30 36.44
N LEU A 22 -18.84 58.67 37.48
CA LEU A 22 -18.96 57.21 37.57
C LEU A 22 -19.85 56.64 36.45
N LEU A 23 -20.98 57.28 36.16
CA LEU A 23 -21.86 56.86 35.07
C LEU A 23 -21.18 56.99 33.70
N ALA A 24 -20.46 58.10 33.46
CA ALA A 24 -19.70 58.29 32.23
C ALA A 24 -18.59 57.25 32.06
N ALA A 25 -17.85 56.91 33.14
CA ALA A 25 -16.82 55.88 33.11
C ALA A 25 -17.39 54.48 32.80
N LEU A 26 -18.56 54.14 33.37
CA LEU A 26 -19.25 52.87 33.08
C LEU A 26 -19.73 52.78 31.63
N ILE A 27 -20.21 53.89 31.05
CA ILE A 27 -20.64 53.93 29.64
C ILE A 27 -19.43 53.72 28.71
N VAL A 28 -18.29 54.37 28.99
CA VAL A 28 -17.06 54.20 28.21
C VAL A 28 -16.52 52.76 28.33
N ASP A 29 -16.52 52.17 29.53
CA ASP A 29 -16.13 50.77 29.74
C ASP A 29 -17.05 49.79 28.99
N GLN A 30 -18.36 50.03 28.98
CA GLN A 30 -19.30 49.20 28.21
C GLN A 30 -19.12 49.35 26.70
N ALA A 31 -18.88 50.56 26.20
CA ALA A 31 -18.64 50.81 24.78
C ALA A 31 -17.35 50.12 24.29
N THR A 32 -16.25 50.26 25.04
CA THR A 32 -14.96 49.61 24.71
C THR A 32 -15.04 48.08 24.74
N LYS A 33 -15.73 47.50 25.73
CA LYS A 33 -15.98 46.04 25.77
C LYS A 33 -16.82 45.55 24.60
N SER A 34 -17.80 46.35 24.16
CA SER A 34 -18.63 46.04 22.99
C SER A 34 -17.82 46.05 21.70
N GLU A 35 -16.99 47.08 21.49
CA GLU A 35 -16.11 47.19 20.32
C GLU A 35 -15.09 46.06 20.26
N PHE A 36 -14.45 45.72 21.39
CA PHE A 36 -13.49 44.61 21.48
C PHE A 36 -14.14 43.25 21.17
N LYS A 37 -15.35 43.01 21.68
CA LYS A 37 -16.09 41.78 21.37
C LYS A 37 -16.48 41.69 19.89
N ASN A 38 -16.81 42.82 19.26
CA ASN A 38 -17.13 42.88 17.84
C ASN A 38 -15.88 42.64 16.97
N SER A 39 -14.73 43.23 17.31
CA SER A 39 -13.47 42.97 16.60
C SER A 39 -13.03 41.50 16.70
N ASP A 40 -13.17 40.89 17.87
CA ASP A 40 -12.87 39.46 18.08
C ASP A 40 -13.82 38.57 17.25
N GLU A 41 -15.10 38.93 17.14
CA GLU A 41 -16.06 38.18 16.33
C GLU A 41 -15.77 38.30 14.83
N VAL A 42 -15.39 39.48 14.36
CA VAL A 42 -14.98 39.71 12.96
C VAL A 42 -13.72 38.90 12.64
N ALA A 43 -12.67 38.97 13.46
CA ALA A 43 -11.44 38.22 13.26
C ALA A 43 -11.69 36.70 13.25
N ARG A 44 -12.59 36.20 14.11
CA ARG A 44 -13.02 34.78 14.08
C ARG A 44 -13.74 34.41 12.79
N LYS A 45 -14.64 35.26 12.28
CA LYS A 45 -15.35 35.01 11.02
C LYS A 45 -14.38 35.01 9.83
N GLU A 46 -13.43 35.93 9.79
CA GLU A 46 -12.38 35.97 8.77
C GLU A 46 -11.49 34.72 8.80
N ALA A 47 -11.04 34.30 9.99
CA ALA A 47 -10.26 33.06 10.13
C ALA A 47 -11.04 31.80 9.72
N ILE A 48 -12.36 31.75 9.98
CA ILE A 48 -13.22 30.65 9.51
C ILE A 48 -13.39 30.68 7.98
N LEU A 49 -13.54 31.87 7.39
CA LEU A 49 -13.63 32.05 5.93
C LEU A 49 -12.32 31.63 5.25
N ASP A 50 -11.18 32.05 5.79
CA ASP A 50 -9.84 31.66 5.32
C ASP A 50 -9.62 30.15 5.45
N SER A 51 -9.99 29.56 6.60
CA SER A 51 -9.93 28.10 6.79
C SER A 51 -10.81 27.35 5.79
N ARG A 52 -12.01 27.86 5.47
CA ARG A 52 -12.89 27.28 4.44
C ARG A 52 -12.29 27.40 3.05
N ASP A 53 -11.67 28.53 2.72
CA ASP A 53 -10.99 28.72 1.43
C ASP A 53 -9.79 27.78 1.29
N LEU A 54 -8.98 27.64 2.35
CA LEU A 54 -7.87 26.68 2.39
C LEU A 54 -8.33 25.23 2.24
N MET A 55 -9.39 24.82 2.95
CA MET A 55 -9.97 23.48 2.82
C MET A 55 -10.54 23.22 1.42
N LYS A 56 -11.12 24.23 0.80
CA LYS A 56 -11.57 24.14 -0.59
C LYS A 56 -10.38 23.94 -1.53
N ARG A 57 -9.34 24.77 -1.44
CA ARG A 57 -8.11 24.63 -2.25
C ARG A 57 -7.44 23.28 -2.05
N LEU A 58 -7.43 22.75 -0.82
CA LEU A 58 -6.89 21.42 -0.53
C LEU A 58 -7.70 20.33 -1.26
N THR A 59 -9.04 20.41 -1.20
CA THR A 59 -9.93 19.49 -1.93
C THR A 59 -9.67 19.57 -3.44
N ASP A 60 -9.59 20.79 -3.99
CA ASP A 60 -9.34 21.02 -5.43
C ASP A 60 -7.98 20.40 -5.85
N LEU A 61 -6.91 20.63 -5.06
CA LEU A 61 -5.60 20.03 -5.30
C LEU A 61 -5.60 18.50 -5.18
N GLU A 62 -6.39 17.93 -4.28
CA GLU A 62 -6.54 16.48 -4.15
C GLU A 62 -7.23 15.86 -5.36
N GLU A 63 -8.20 16.57 -5.94
CA GLU A 63 -8.88 16.19 -7.17
C GLU A 63 -7.93 16.28 -8.38
N ASP A 64 -7.23 17.40 -8.56
CA ASP A 64 -6.22 17.58 -9.62
C ASP A 64 -5.13 16.51 -9.56
N ARG A 65 -4.65 16.19 -8.34
CA ARG A 65 -3.68 15.11 -8.12
C ARG A 65 -4.24 13.75 -8.54
N ARG A 66 -5.51 13.48 -8.27
CA ARG A 66 -6.17 12.21 -8.63
C ARG A 66 -6.33 12.08 -10.14
N GLU A 67 -6.77 13.15 -10.80
CA GLU A 67 -6.92 13.18 -12.26
C GLU A 67 -5.57 13.02 -12.96
N THR A 68 -4.56 13.77 -12.51
CA THR A 68 -3.19 13.66 -13.03
C THR A 68 -2.65 12.24 -12.89
N ARG A 69 -2.84 11.61 -11.73
CA ARG A 69 -2.44 10.21 -11.50
C ARG A 69 -3.19 9.25 -12.42
N HIS A 70 -4.48 9.47 -12.66
CA HIS A 70 -5.26 8.64 -13.58
C HIS A 70 -4.73 8.73 -15.02
N LEU A 71 -4.48 9.95 -15.51
CA LEU A 71 -3.90 10.17 -16.84
C LEU A 71 -2.50 9.55 -16.97
N LEU A 72 -1.68 9.67 -15.92
CA LEU A 72 -0.36 9.04 -15.89
C LEU A 72 -0.46 7.51 -15.99
N ASN A 73 -1.38 6.90 -15.24
CA ASN A 73 -1.63 5.46 -15.33
C ASN A 73 -2.07 5.03 -16.73
N LEU A 74 -2.96 5.78 -17.38
CA LEU A 74 -3.39 5.51 -18.75
C LEU A 74 -2.22 5.58 -19.74
N LEU A 75 -1.37 6.60 -19.63
CA LEU A 75 -0.18 6.75 -20.49
C LEU A 75 0.81 5.60 -20.28
N PHE A 76 1.11 5.28 -19.02
CA PHE A 76 2.00 4.17 -18.66
C PHE A 76 1.45 2.83 -19.16
N CYS A 77 0.16 2.54 -18.97
CA CYS A 77 -0.46 1.36 -19.53
C CYS A 77 -0.45 1.33 -21.07
N ARG A 78 -0.59 2.49 -21.72
CA ARG A 78 -0.57 2.57 -23.18
C ARG A 78 0.83 2.26 -23.72
N VAL A 79 1.86 2.88 -23.14
CA VAL A 79 3.25 2.89 -23.64
C VAL A 79 4.07 1.73 -23.08
N LEU A 80 4.06 1.54 -21.76
CA LEU A 80 4.92 0.62 -21.02
C LEU A 80 4.22 -0.66 -20.57
N LYS A 81 2.89 -0.76 -20.67
CA LYS A 81 2.09 -1.94 -20.26
C LYS A 81 2.20 -2.30 -18.77
N VAL A 82 2.69 -1.38 -17.95
CA VAL A 82 2.82 -1.46 -16.49
C VAL A 82 2.37 -0.14 -15.88
N LEU A 83 1.97 -0.09 -14.61
CA LEU A 83 1.68 1.18 -13.91
C LEU A 83 2.99 1.85 -13.42
N PRO A 84 2.97 3.16 -13.10
CA PRO A 84 4.17 3.89 -12.64
C PRO A 84 4.85 3.31 -11.39
N SER A 85 4.09 2.62 -10.54
CA SER A 85 4.56 1.97 -9.31
C SER A 85 4.90 0.48 -9.50
N GLY A 86 4.79 -0.06 -10.73
CA GLY A 86 4.86 -1.49 -11.00
C GLY A 86 3.48 -2.10 -11.31
N GLY A 87 3.39 -3.42 -11.46
CA GLY A 87 2.12 -4.10 -11.79
C GLY A 87 1.73 -4.00 -13.26
N PHE A 88 1.34 -5.13 -13.86
CA PHE A 88 0.95 -5.19 -15.26
C PHE A 88 -0.41 -4.54 -15.51
N CYS A 89 -0.54 -3.81 -16.61
CA CYS A 89 -1.84 -3.33 -17.06
C CYS A 89 -2.60 -4.46 -17.76
N LEU A 90 -3.61 -5.01 -17.08
CA LEU A 90 -4.40 -6.11 -17.61
C LEU A 90 -5.56 -5.61 -18.47
N ASP A 91 -5.70 -6.22 -19.65
CA ASP A 91 -6.80 -6.01 -20.58
C ASP A 91 -7.65 -7.29 -20.61
N SER A 92 -8.98 -7.17 -20.48
CA SER A 92 -9.89 -8.32 -20.56
C SER A 92 -9.86 -9.03 -21.92
N LYS A 93 -9.30 -8.39 -22.96
CA LYS A 93 -9.10 -8.98 -24.29
C LYS A 93 -7.71 -9.59 -24.48
N ARG A 94 -6.73 -9.19 -23.67
CA ARG A 94 -5.35 -9.67 -23.75
C ARG A 94 -4.69 -9.58 -22.37
N LEU A 95 -4.62 -10.73 -21.69
CA LEU A 95 -4.00 -10.81 -20.37
C LEU A 95 -2.49 -10.92 -20.44
N PHE A 96 -1.97 -11.58 -21.48
CA PHE A 96 -0.55 -11.88 -21.55
C PHE A 96 0.26 -10.64 -21.95
N SER A 97 1.12 -10.23 -21.04
CA SER A 97 1.98 -9.06 -21.16
C SER A 97 3.29 -9.34 -20.42
N GLY A 98 4.42 -9.01 -21.05
CA GLY A 98 5.74 -9.12 -20.41
C GLY A 98 6.10 -10.50 -19.84
N GLY A 99 5.46 -11.58 -20.30
CA GLY A 99 5.71 -12.93 -19.79
C GLY A 99 5.01 -13.27 -18.47
N ASN A 100 4.01 -12.47 -18.05
CA ASN A 100 3.25 -12.66 -16.80
C ASN A 100 2.49 -14.01 -16.70
N GLU A 101 2.44 -14.80 -17.76
CA GLU A 101 1.88 -16.16 -17.77
C GLU A 101 2.88 -17.24 -17.36
N MET A 102 4.16 -16.91 -17.28
CA MET A 102 5.22 -17.87 -16.98
C MET A 102 5.26 -18.19 -15.49
N TRP A 103 5.29 -19.48 -15.16
CA TRP A 103 5.44 -19.96 -13.78
C TRP A 103 6.01 -21.37 -13.79
N ASP A 104 6.51 -21.82 -12.63
CA ASP A 104 7.21 -23.09 -12.47
C ASP A 104 6.49 -23.99 -11.46
N GLY A 105 6.01 -25.15 -11.91
CA GLY A 105 5.35 -26.10 -11.02
C GLY A 105 6.27 -26.68 -9.94
N GLU A 106 7.56 -26.86 -10.24
CA GLU A 106 8.54 -27.35 -9.26
C GLU A 106 8.85 -26.27 -8.21
N LEU A 107 8.81 -25.00 -8.60
CA LEU A 107 8.85 -23.91 -7.62
C LEU A 107 7.65 -24.00 -6.67
N CYS A 108 6.44 -24.15 -7.20
CA CYS A 108 5.26 -24.29 -6.35
C CYS A 108 5.41 -25.44 -5.34
N LYS A 109 5.87 -26.61 -5.78
CA LYS A 109 6.14 -27.74 -4.87
C LYS A 109 7.17 -27.39 -3.79
N ALA A 110 8.30 -26.83 -4.18
CA ALA A 110 9.36 -26.48 -3.23
C ALA A 110 8.90 -25.42 -2.22
N LEU A 111 8.04 -24.50 -2.65
CA LEU A 111 7.40 -23.51 -1.78
C LEU A 111 6.37 -24.15 -0.82
N GLU A 112 5.50 -25.04 -1.29
CA GLU A 112 4.52 -25.69 -0.40
C GLU A 112 5.21 -26.58 0.65
N GLU A 113 6.31 -27.25 0.28
CA GLU A 113 7.14 -28.03 1.21
C GLU A 113 7.82 -27.14 2.26
N LEU A 114 8.22 -25.92 1.89
CA LEU A 114 8.74 -24.92 2.82
C LEU A 114 7.65 -24.39 3.76
N PHE A 115 6.49 -24.04 3.20
CA PHE A 115 5.40 -23.42 3.96
C PHE A 115 4.73 -24.42 4.91
N GLY A 116 4.59 -25.68 4.50
CA GLY A 116 3.85 -26.67 5.27
C GLY A 116 2.40 -26.22 5.51
N TYR A 117 1.81 -26.61 6.65
CA TYR A 117 0.46 -26.17 7.03
C TYR A 117 0.46 -24.73 7.59
N SER A 118 0.73 -23.76 6.71
CA SER A 118 0.85 -22.35 7.04
C SER A 118 -0.08 -21.47 6.20
N SER A 119 -0.40 -20.28 6.71
CA SER A 119 -1.05 -19.21 5.96
C SER A 119 -0.03 -18.44 5.10
N VAL A 120 -0.37 -18.16 3.85
CA VAL A 120 0.51 -17.51 2.87
C VAL A 120 -0.13 -16.25 2.32
N GLY A 121 0.58 -15.13 2.43
CA GLY A 121 0.27 -13.89 1.71
C GLY A 121 1.15 -13.77 0.46
N ASP A 122 0.53 -13.69 -0.72
CA ASP A 122 1.23 -13.63 -2.01
C ASP A 122 1.13 -12.23 -2.60
N PHE A 123 2.23 -11.49 -2.54
CA PHE A 123 2.32 -10.06 -2.83
C PHE A 123 2.95 -9.89 -4.21
N GLY A 124 2.13 -9.56 -5.21
CA GLY A 124 2.44 -9.67 -6.63
C GLY A 124 2.03 -11.03 -7.21
N ALA A 125 0.83 -11.50 -6.85
CA ALA A 125 0.28 -12.79 -7.24
C ALA A 125 0.08 -12.96 -8.76
N GLY A 126 0.15 -11.88 -9.53
CA GLY A 126 -0.04 -11.87 -10.98
C GLY A 126 -1.38 -12.47 -11.38
N LEU A 127 -1.36 -13.41 -12.32
CA LEU A 127 -2.56 -14.15 -12.77
C LEU A 127 -2.96 -15.28 -11.80
N GLY A 128 -2.32 -15.38 -10.64
CA GLY A 128 -2.67 -16.31 -9.56
C GLY A 128 -2.23 -17.76 -9.78
N HIS A 129 -1.18 -17.99 -10.57
CA HIS A 129 -0.70 -19.34 -10.88
C HIS A 129 -0.27 -20.12 -9.63
N TYR A 130 0.49 -19.50 -8.72
CA TYR A 130 0.88 -20.13 -7.46
C TYR A 130 -0.31 -20.34 -6.52
N GLY A 131 -1.24 -19.37 -6.42
CA GLY A 131 -2.49 -19.54 -5.68
C GLY A 131 -3.31 -20.75 -6.16
N ARG A 132 -3.45 -20.93 -7.48
CA ARG A 132 -4.09 -22.12 -8.06
C ARG A 132 -3.37 -23.40 -7.66
N CYS A 133 -2.05 -23.40 -7.77
CA CYS A 133 -1.25 -24.55 -7.42
C CYS A 133 -1.45 -24.92 -5.95
N PHE A 134 -1.27 -23.97 -5.03
CA PHE A 134 -1.38 -24.23 -3.60
C PHE A 134 -2.78 -24.66 -3.16
N LEU A 135 -3.82 -24.02 -3.67
CA LEU A 135 -5.22 -24.32 -3.34
C LEU A 135 -5.79 -25.51 -4.15
N ARG A 136 -4.96 -26.12 -5.03
CA ARG A 136 -5.40 -27.12 -6.02
C ARG A 136 -6.61 -26.63 -6.85
N HIS A 137 -6.67 -25.33 -7.11
CA HIS A 137 -7.78 -24.71 -7.82
C HIS A 137 -7.59 -24.87 -9.33
N HIS A 138 -8.34 -25.83 -9.90
CA HIS A 138 -8.15 -26.27 -11.28
C HIS A 138 -8.59 -25.24 -12.33
N GLU A 139 -9.52 -24.34 -12.01
CA GLU A 139 -10.00 -23.31 -12.91
C GLU A 139 -9.05 -22.11 -12.97
N ASN A 140 -9.10 -21.32 -14.04
CA ASN A 140 -8.35 -20.06 -14.09
C ASN A 140 -9.00 -19.05 -13.13
N LEU A 141 -8.19 -18.40 -12.29
CA LEU A 141 -8.71 -17.36 -11.38
C LEU A 141 -9.16 -16.11 -12.14
N ILE A 142 -8.44 -15.75 -13.21
CA ILE A 142 -8.72 -14.55 -14.01
C ILE A 142 -9.73 -14.85 -15.12
N GLN A 143 -10.80 -14.05 -15.17
CA GLN A 143 -11.83 -14.09 -16.19
C GLN A 143 -11.51 -13.11 -17.31
N HIS A 144 -11.52 -13.58 -18.56
CA HIS A 144 -11.23 -12.73 -19.72
C HIS A 144 -11.79 -13.36 -21.00
N GLU A 145 -11.89 -12.59 -22.09
CA GLU A 145 -12.62 -12.97 -23.31
C GLU A 145 -11.82 -13.89 -24.24
N ASN A 146 -10.49 -13.85 -24.15
CA ASN A 146 -9.59 -14.52 -25.09
C ASN A 146 -9.48 -16.04 -24.80
N ARG A 147 -10.26 -16.85 -25.53
CA ARG A 147 -10.29 -18.31 -25.36
C ARG A 147 -8.94 -19.00 -25.59
N VAL A 148 -8.06 -18.46 -26.44
CA VAL A 148 -6.74 -19.06 -26.71
C VAL A 148 -5.85 -18.92 -25.48
N GLU A 149 -5.80 -17.73 -24.90
CA GLU A 149 -5.07 -17.46 -23.65
C GLU A 149 -5.65 -18.28 -22.49
N GLN A 150 -6.99 -18.38 -22.35
CA GLN A 150 -7.63 -19.23 -21.33
C GLN A 150 -7.20 -20.70 -21.43
N LEU A 151 -7.19 -21.24 -22.67
CA LEU A 151 -6.78 -22.60 -22.93
C LEU A 151 -5.28 -22.80 -22.65
N ARG A 152 -4.44 -21.82 -23.01
CA ARG A 152 -3.01 -21.84 -22.73
C ARG A 152 -2.74 -21.85 -21.22
N MET A 153 -3.43 -21.03 -20.43
CA MET A 153 -3.32 -21.06 -18.96
C MET A 153 -3.72 -22.43 -18.40
N SER A 154 -4.84 -22.99 -18.86
CA SER A 154 -5.34 -24.29 -18.39
C SER A 154 -4.39 -25.44 -18.74
N THR A 155 -3.85 -25.42 -19.97
CA THR A 155 -2.93 -26.44 -20.47
C THR A 155 -1.59 -26.37 -19.74
N THR A 156 -1.06 -25.15 -19.59
CA THR A 156 0.19 -24.92 -18.85
C THR A 156 0.03 -25.35 -17.40
N TYR A 157 -1.10 -25.05 -16.76
CA TYR A 157 -1.37 -25.52 -15.40
C TYR A 157 -1.35 -27.04 -15.26
N LYS A 158 -2.06 -27.76 -16.14
CA LYS A 158 -2.02 -29.23 -16.12
C LYS A 158 -0.62 -29.78 -16.37
N SER A 159 0.17 -29.12 -17.21
CA SER A 159 1.55 -29.51 -17.52
C SER A 159 2.47 -29.33 -16.32
N GLU A 160 2.49 -28.13 -15.72
CA GLU A 160 3.35 -27.79 -14.59
C GLU A 160 2.99 -28.60 -13.33
N MET A 161 1.69 -28.73 -13.02
CA MET A 161 1.24 -29.60 -11.92
C MET A 161 1.62 -31.06 -12.13
N ARG A 162 1.69 -31.54 -13.39
CA ARG A 162 2.12 -32.92 -13.69
C ARG A 162 3.61 -33.08 -13.44
N LYS A 163 4.43 -32.15 -13.94
CA LYS A 163 5.90 -32.18 -13.78
C LYS A 163 6.27 -32.25 -12.31
N ALA A 164 5.66 -31.40 -11.49
CA ALA A 164 5.85 -31.35 -10.05
C ALA A 164 5.25 -32.55 -9.29
N GLY A 165 4.45 -33.40 -9.94
CA GLY A 165 3.76 -34.50 -9.27
C GLY A 165 2.61 -34.07 -8.36
N LEU A 166 2.07 -32.86 -8.55
CA LEU A 166 1.04 -32.26 -7.68
C LEU A 166 -0.40 -32.50 -8.17
N LEU A 167 -0.61 -33.01 -9.39
CA LEU A 167 -1.97 -33.20 -9.97
C LEU A 167 -2.94 -34.01 -9.10
N LYS A 168 -2.43 -34.97 -8.33
CA LYS A 168 -3.21 -35.84 -7.43
C LYS A 168 -2.85 -35.64 -5.96
N ALA A 169 -1.90 -34.75 -5.66
CA ALA A 169 -1.47 -34.48 -4.31
C ALA A 169 -2.50 -33.58 -3.60
N PRO A 170 -2.80 -33.83 -2.31
CA PRO A 170 -3.67 -32.94 -1.55
C PRO A 170 -3.04 -31.55 -1.39
N GLN A 171 -3.88 -30.55 -1.10
CA GLN A 171 -3.41 -29.25 -0.63
C GLN A 171 -2.65 -29.42 0.70
N VAL A 172 -1.50 -28.75 0.82
CA VAL A 172 -0.65 -28.78 2.03
C VAL A 172 -0.81 -27.51 2.86
N ILE A 173 -0.84 -26.35 2.21
CA ILE A 173 -0.92 -25.06 2.92
C ILE A 173 -2.29 -24.87 3.59
N LYS A 174 -2.32 -24.10 4.68
CA LYS A 174 -3.56 -23.81 5.40
C LYS A 174 -4.47 -22.87 4.62
N SER A 175 -3.90 -21.79 4.08
CA SER A 175 -4.65 -20.78 3.32
C SER A 175 -3.70 -19.94 2.46
N TRP A 176 -4.23 -19.43 1.36
CA TRP A 176 -3.54 -18.46 0.49
C TRP A 176 -4.43 -17.24 0.28
N ASN A 177 -3.81 -16.06 0.29
CA ASN A 177 -4.44 -14.80 -0.08
C ASN A 177 -3.49 -14.03 -1.01
N GLY A 178 -3.99 -13.60 -2.17
CA GLY A 178 -3.19 -12.95 -3.19
C GLY A 178 -3.53 -11.48 -3.39
N TRP A 179 -2.50 -10.67 -3.59
CA TRP A 179 -2.59 -9.27 -3.99
C TRP A 179 -1.74 -9.02 -5.22
N ASP A 180 -2.17 -8.13 -6.11
CA ASP A 180 -1.40 -7.74 -7.30
C ASP A 180 -1.50 -6.24 -7.60
N GLY A 181 -0.46 -5.68 -8.23
CA GLY A 181 -0.41 -4.27 -8.61
C GLY A 181 -1.36 -3.88 -9.74
N ALA A 182 -1.90 -4.85 -10.50
CA ALA A 182 -2.88 -4.57 -11.54
C ALA A 182 -4.19 -3.99 -10.97
N ALA A 183 -4.54 -2.78 -11.39
CA ALA A 183 -5.66 -2.02 -10.81
C ALA A 183 -7.03 -2.72 -10.91
N ASN A 184 -7.27 -3.52 -11.94
CA ASN A 184 -8.53 -4.23 -12.19
C ASN A 184 -8.49 -5.72 -11.80
N ILE A 185 -7.43 -6.21 -11.16
CA ILE A 185 -7.27 -7.63 -10.83
C ILE A 185 -8.40 -8.17 -9.93
N GLY A 186 -8.92 -7.34 -9.00
CA GLY A 186 -10.05 -7.71 -8.15
C GLY A 186 -11.31 -8.05 -8.92
N VAL A 187 -11.60 -7.26 -9.96
CA VAL A 187 -12.75 -7.49 -10.83
C VAL A 187 -12.51 -8.73 -11.69
N LEU A 188 -11.35 -8.82 -12.33
CA LEU A 188 -11.03 -9.92 -13.23
C LEU A 188 -10.94 -11.27 -12.49
N SER A 189 -10.51 -11.28 -11.24
CA SER A 189 -10.38 -12.47 -10.40
C SER A 189 -11.62 -12.82 -9.59
N LYS A 190 -12.69 -12.00 -9.67
CA LYS A 190 -13.88 -12.09 -8.81
C LYS A 190 -13.56 -12.09 -7.31
N GLY A 191 -12.58 -11.27 -6.92
CA GLY A 191 -12.14 -11.13 -5.53
C GLY A 191 -11.21 -12.25 -5.04
N MET A 192 -10.78 -13.18 -5.89
CA MET A 192 -9.77 -14.18 -5.52
C MET A 192 -8.38 -13.56 -5.35
N ILE A 193 -8.12 -12.45 -6.03
CA ILE A 193 -6.89 -11.64 -5.93
C ILE A 193 -7.31 -10.18 -5.80
N GLU A 194 -6.82 -9.50 -4.78
CA GLU A 194 -7.13 -8.10 -4.54
C GLU A 194 -6.08 -7.17 -5.16
N SER A 195 -6.46 -5.93 -5.49
CA SER A 195 -5.50 -4.94 -6.00
C SER A 195 -4.75 -4.31 -4.82
N LEU A 196 -3.43 -4.19 -4.95
CA LEU A 196 -2.58 -3.56 -3.94
C LEU A 196 -1.36 -2.91 -4.59
N ASP A 197 -1.16 -1.63 -4.31
CA ASP A 197 0.08 -0.93 -4.69
C ASP A 197 1.14 -1.15 -3.61
N LEU A 198 2.14 -1.96 -3.92
CA LEU A 198 3.23 -2.28 -3.01
C LEU A 198 4.31 -1.19 -2.93
N ALA A 199 4.24 -0.16 -3.78
CA ALA A 199 5.09 1.02 -3.68
C ALA A 199 4.61 2.03 -2.62
N ASP A 200 3.37 1.88 -2.14
CA ASP A 200 2.80 2.69 -1.06
C ASP A 200 2.77 1.89 0.27
N PRO A 201 2.80 2.54 1.45
CA PRO A 201 2.70 1.83 2.73
C PRO A 201 1.36 1.12 2.87
N VAL A 202 1.40 -0.17 3.19
CA VAL A 202 0.21 -1.01 3.34
C VAL A 202 0.07 -1.50 4.78
N ASP A 203 -1.16 -1.51 5.29
CA ASP A 203 -1.52 -2.23 6.51
C ASP A 203 -2.83 -2.99 6.28
N LEU A 204 -2.73 -4.30 6.09
CA LEU A 204 -3.88 -5.18 5.90
C LEU A 204 -4.62 -5.50 7.21
N GLN A 205 -4.16 -5.00 8.36
CA GLN A 205 -4.65 -5.36 9.70
C GLN A 205 -4.62 -6.87 9.96
N ARG A 206 -3.76 -7.60 9.25
CA ARG A 206 -3.56 -9.04 9.38
C ARG A 206 -2.13 -9.42 9.00
N ARG A 207 -1.71 -10.61 9.42
CA ARG A 207 -0.40 -11.19 9.11
C ARG A 207 -0.56 -12.62 8.61
N PHE A 208 0.50 -13.15 8.03
CA PHE A 208 0.61 -14.49 7.50
C PHE A 208 1.82 -15.18 8.11
N ASP A 209 1.78 -16.50 8.26
CA ASP A 209 2.95 -17.29 8.60
C ASP A 209 4.10 -16.98 7.64
N TRP A 210 3.80 -16.99 6.34
CA TRP A 210 4.73 -16.65 5.27
C TRP A 210 4.18 -15.56 4.35
N VAL A 211 5.05 -14.66 3.93
CA VAL A 211 4.78 -13.78 2.78
C VAL A 211 5.68 -14.21 1.62
N MET A 212 5.14 -14.24 0.41
CA MET A 212 5.92 -14.47 -0.81
C MET A 212 5.75 -13.32 -1.79
N SER A 213 6.79 -13.05 -2.59
CA SER A 213 6.76 -12.07 -3.67
C SER A 213 7.77 -12.50 -4.74
N ILE A 214 7.32 -12.83 -5.95
CA ILE A 214 8.14 -13.49 -6.97
C ILE A 214 8.17 -12.62 -8.23
N GLU A 215 9.35 -12.13 -8.61
CA GLU A 215 9.63 -11.22 -9.74
C GLU A 215 8.76 -9.94 -9.67
N VAL A 216 8.87 -9.21 -8.56
CA VAL A 216 8.09 -7.99 -8.29
C VAL A 216 8.99 -6.78 -8.07
N GLY A 217 10.01 -6.91 -7.21
CA GLY A 217 10.82 -5.79 -6.75
C GLY A 217 11.53 -5.03 -7.87
N GLU A 218 11.91 -5.73 -8.94
CA GLU A 218 12.55 -5.18 -10.14
C GLU A 218 11.66 -4.23 -10.93
N HIS A 219 10.34 -4.30 -10.73
CA HIS A 219 9.34 -3.43 -11.34
C HIS A 219 8.96 -2.25 -10.43
N ILE A 220 9.31 -2.31 -9.14
CA ILE A 220 9.06 -1.23 -8.18
C ILE A 220 10.12 -0.13 -8.37
N PRO A 221 9.75 1.16 -8.49
CA PRO A 221 10.73 2.25 -8.57
C PRO A 221 11.69 2.25 -7.36
N ALA A 222 12.98 2.47 -7.59
CA ALA A 222 14.01 2.42 -6.55
C ALA A 222 13.71 3.28 -5.31
N LYS A 223 13.01 4.42 -5.48
CA LYS A 223 12.58 5.29 -4.38
C LYS A 223 11.53 4.67 -3.44
N ALA A 224 10.79 3.68 -3.92
CA ALA A 224 9.74 2.97 -3.18
C ALA A 224 10.18 1.56 -2.72
N GLU A 225 11.40 1.15 -3.06
CA GLU A 225 11.97 -0.14 -2.67
C GLU A 225 11.89 -0.41 -1.15
N GLY A 226 12.24 0.59 -0.34
CA GLY A 226 12.16 0.48 1.11
C GLY A 226 10.74 0.19 1.59
N VAL A 227 9.75 0.90 1.02
CA VAL A 227 8.33 0.71 1.34
C VAL A 227 7.85 -0.68 0.94
N PHE A 228 8.24 -1.15 -0.24
CA PHE A 228 7.94 -2.51 -0.69
C PHE A 228 8.47 -3.57 0.29
N MET A 229 9.76 -3.47 0.67
CA MET A 229 10.35 -4.42 1.61
C MET A 229 9.75 -4.31 3.02
N ASP A 230 9.36 -3.11 3.45
CA ASP A 230 8.63 -2.90 4.71
C ASP A 230 7.26 -3.57 4.68
N ASN A 231 6.54 -3.48 3.55
CA ASN A 231 5.28 -4.17 3.36
C ASN A 231 5.44 -5.68 3.49
N LEU A 232 6.46 -6.29 2.86
CA LEU A 232 6.70 -7.74 3.00
C LEU A 232 6.98 -8.14 4.46
N ALA A 233 7.95 -7.47 5.10
CA ALA A 233 8.36 -7.78 6.47
C ALA A 233 7.26 -7.49 7.50
N ARG A 234 6.42 -6.48 7.26
CA ARG A 234 5.28 -6.15 8.12
C ARG A 234 4.25 -7.27 8.16
N HIS A 235 4.01 -7.98 7.06
CA HIS A 235 2.91 -8.94 6.99
C HIS A 235 3.35 -10.39 7.27
N ALA A 236 4.66 -10.67 7.40
CA ALA A 236 5.19 -11.99 7.73
C ALA A 236 5.35 -12.23 9.24
N CYS A 237 5.05 -13.45 9.68
CA CYS A 237 5.26 -13.95 11.04
C CYS A 237 6.54 -14.80 11.16
N LYS A 238 6.71 -15.78 10.26
CA LYS A 238 7.86 -16.71 10.22
C LYS A 238 8.94 -16.25 9.26
N GLY A 239 8.56 -15.83 8.07
CA GLY A 239 9.52 -15.47 7.05
C GLY A 239 8.95 -14.95 5.73
N VAL A 240 9.86 -14.56 4.85
CA VAL A 240 9.56 -14.03 3.51
C VAL A 240 10.28 -14.88 2.47
N VAL A 241 9.60 -15.23 1.38
CA VAL A 241 10.23 -15.75 0.16
C VAL A 241 10.18 -14.67 -0.90
N LEU A 242 11.31 -14.38 -1.51
CA LEU A 242 11.44 -13.29 -2.48
C LEU A 242 12.19 -13.78 -3.71
N SER A 243 11.75 -13.42 -4.90
CA SER A 243 12.63 -13.41 -6.07
C SER A 243 12.70 -12.00 -6.65
N TRP A 244 13.88 -11.66 -7.17
CA TRP A 244 14.18 -10.32 -7.67
C TRP A 244 15.21 -10.43 -8.77
N ALA A 245 14.91 -9.89 -9.96
CA ALA A 245 15.84 -9.86 -11.07
C ALA A 245 17.21 -9.23 -10.70
N VAL A 246 18.28 -9.97 -10.98
CA VAL A 246 19.66 -9.51 -10.76
C VAL A 246 20.09 -8.46 -11.81
N PRO A 247 21.12 -7.63 -11.56
CA PRO A 247 21.58 -6.65 -12.54
C PRO A 247 21.97 -7.31 -13.86
N GLY A 248 21.42 -6.79 -14.96
CA GLY A 248 21.63 -7.36 -16.31
C GLY A 248 20.68 -8.52 -16.67
N GLN A 249 19.80 -8.96 -15.78
CA GLN A 249 18.72 -9.89 -16.14
C GLN A 249 17.68 -9.16 -17.01
N ASP A 250 17.47 -9.68 -18.22
CA ASP A 250 16.44 -9.21 -19.14
C ASP A 250 15.04 -9.44 -18.57
N GLY A 251 14.12 -8.54 -18.95
CA GLY A 251 12.70 -8.69 -18.69
C GLY A 251 11.95 -7.38 -18.90
N HIS A 252 10.62 -7.45 -18.82
CA HIS A 252 9.77 -6.33 -19.21
C HIS A 252 9.80 -5.22 -18.17
N ASN A 253 10.31 -4.05 -18.54
CA ASN A 253 10.34 -2.85 -17.69
C ASN A 253 10.98 -3.11 -16.30
N HIS A 254 12.17 -3.72 -16.30
CA HIS A 254 13.01 -3.82 -15.10
C HIS A 254 13.65 -2.46 -14.82
N VAL A 255 13.14 -1.75 -13.81
CA VAL A 255 13.60 -0.41 -13.43
C VAL A 255 14.46 -0.40 -12.17
N ASN A 256 14.50 -1.51 -11.43
CA ASN A 256 15.18 -1.61 -10.15
C ASN A 256 15.78 -2.99 -9.90
N THR A 257 16.61 -3.52 -10.81
CA THR A 257 17.32 -4.78 -10.59
C THR A 257 18.34 -4.66 -9.44
N ARG A 258 18.49 -5.72 -8.63
CA ARG A 258 19.35 -5.71 -7.44
C ARG A 258 20.08 -7.03 -7.27
N SER A 259 21.34 -6.98 -6.81
CA SER A 259 22.08 -8.18 -6.43
C SER A 259 21.45 -8.83 -5.19
N ASN A 260 21.54 -10.15 -5.07
CA ASN A 260 21.05 -10.88 -3.89
C ASN A 260 21.66 -10.38 -2.57
N GLU A 261 22.95 -10.03 -2.57
CA GLU A 261 23.67 -9.53 -1.39
C GLU A 261 23.06 -8.24 -0.87
N TYR A 262 22.73 -7.32 -1.79
CA TYR A 262 22.04 -6.09 -1.48
C TYR A 262 20.65 -6.35 -0.87
N VAL A 263 19.84 -7.19 -1.53
CA VAL A 263 18.48 -7.52 -1.03
C VAL A 263 18.57 -8.20 0.34
N LYS A 264 19.51 -9.12 0.54
CA LYS A 264 19.77 -9.79 1.83
C LYS A 264 20.15 -8.79 2.92
N SER A 265 21.00 -7.83 2.62
CA SER A 265 21.34 -6.75 3.57
C SER A 265 20.11 -5.92 3.93
N LYS A 266 19.26 -5.56 2.96
CA LYS A 266 18.05 -4.77 3.21
C LYS A 266 16.97 -5.55 3.97
N MET A 267 16.89 -6.86 3.81
CA MET A 267 16.03 -7.71 4.65
C MET A 267 16.57 -7.87 6.07
N ALA A 268 17.90 -7.88 6.25
CA ALA A 268 18.54 -7.88 7.56
C ALA A 268 18.23 -6.61 8.37
N ASP A 269 18.19 -5.44 7.71
CA ASP A 269 17.74 -4.18 8.35
C ASP A 269 16.31 -4.28 8.93
N ARG A 270 15.50 -5.23 8.46
CA ARG A 270 14.12 -5.50 8.90
C ARG A 270 14.02 -6.68 9.89
N GLY A 271 15.16 -7.20 10.35
CA GLY A 271 15.23 -8.28 11.33
C GLY A 271 15.06 -9.69 10.75
N LEU A 272 15.13 -9.86 9.44
CA LEU A 272 15.13 -11.18 8.80
C LEU A 272 16.55 -11.64 8.44
N VAL A 273 16.82 -12.93 8.61
CA VAL A 273 18.10 -13.56 8.24
C VAL A 273 17.89 -14.43 7.01
N ALA A 274 18.85 -14.41 6.08
CA ALA A 274 18.81 -15.25 4.89
C ALA A 274 18.99 -16.74 5.25
N ASP A 275 18.02 -17.57 4.86
CA ASP A 275 18.06 -19.03 4.94
C ASP A 275 18.69 -19.59 3.66
N VAL A 276 20.03 -19.52 3.60
CA VAL A 276 20.82 -19.88 2.42
C VAL A 276 20.71 -21.37 2.07
N GLU A 277 20.47 -22.23 3.05
CA GLU A 277 20.30 -23.67 2.81
C GLU A 277 18.99 -23.95 2.08
N THR A 278 17.87 -23.42 2.58
CA THR A 278 16.58 -23.56 1.92
C THR A 278 16.59 -22.89 0.55
N GLU A 279 17.19 -21.70 0.42
CA GLU A 279 17.41 -21.02 -0.86
C GLU A 279 18.09 -21.94 -1.88
N LYS A 280 19.24 -22.55 -1.53
CA LYS A 280 19.97 -23.48 -2.41
C LYS A 280 19.13 -24.69 -2.79
N ARG A 281 18.36 -25.24 -1.85
CA ARG A 281 17.48 -26.39 -2.09
C ARG A 281 16.39 -26.03 -3.11
N ILE A 282 15.73 -24.88 -2.95
CA ILE A 282 14.70 -24.43 -3.90
C ILE A 282 15.30 -24.14 -5.27
N ARG A 283 16.41 -23.39 -5.34
CA ARG A 283 17.13 -23.09 -6.60
C ARG A 283 17.57 -24.34 -7.36
N LYS A 284 17.84 -25.45 -6.67
CA LYS A 284 18.16 -26.73 -7.30
C LYS A 284 16.92 -27.44 -7.88
N ALA A 285 15.76 -27.24 -7.28
CA ALA A 285 14.50 -27.88 -7.68
C ALA A 285 13.86 -27.21 -8.91
N VAL A 286 13.93 -25.88 -9.00
CA VAL A 286 13.30 -25.10 -10.08
C VAL A 286 13.86 -25.41 -11.47
N LYS A 287 13.00 -25.28 -12.48
CA LYS A 287 13.29 -25.48 -13.90
C LYS A 287 13.54 -24.19 -14.64
N ILE A 288 12.80 -23.14 -14.32
CA ILE A 288 12.99 -21.82 -14.92
C ILE A 288 14.37 -21.27 -14.52
N GLY A 289 15.15 -20.83 -15.51
CA GLY A 289 16.57 -20.52 -15.34
C GLY A 289 16.85 -19.41 -14.34
N TRP A 290 16.14 -18.28 -14.44
CA TRP A 290 16.38 -17.13 -13.58
C TRP A 290 16.09 -17.42 -12.10
N PHE A 291 15.12 -18.28 -11.78
CA PHE A 291 14.85 -18.67 -10.38
C PHE A 291 16.02 -19.39 -9.70
N LYS A 292 16.98 -19.93 -10.47
CA LYS A 292 18.21 -20.50 -9.91
C LYS A 292 19.12 -19.44 -9.29
N ASP A 293 18.96 -18.20 -9.73
CA ASP A 293 19.80 -17.07 -9.32
C ASP A 293 19.03 -16.02 -8.53
N THR A 294 17.69 -15.94 -8.65
CA THR A 294 16.89 -14.86 -8.03
C THR A 294 16.16 -15.24 -6.75
N ILE A 295 15.83 -16.52 -6.53
CA ILE A 295 15.05 -16.94 -5.33
C ILE A 295 15.87 -16.74 -4.07
N MET A 296 15.27 -16.15 -3.03
CA MET A 296 15.84 -15.95 -1.71
C MET A 296 14.81 -16.32 -0.65
N VAL A 297 15.28 -16.89 0.46
CA VAL A 297 14.43 -17.26 1.60
C VAL A 297 14.93 -16.53 2.82
N PHE A 298 14.01 -15.92 3.58
CA PHE A 298 14.30 -15.13 4.76
C PHE A 298 13.45 -15.61 5.93
N ARG A 299 14.03 -15.64 7.13
CA ARG A 299 13.32 -16.01 8.37
C ARG A 299 13.55 -14.98 9.45
N PHE A 300 12.55 -14.75 10.29
CA PHE A 300 12.81 -14.13 11.59
C PHE A 300 13.56 -15.13 12.48
N PRO A 301 14.62 -14.72 13.20
CA PRO A 301 15.31 -15.59 14.15
C PRO A 301 14.39 -16.16 15.24
N LYS A 302 13.35 -15.40 15.59
CA LYS A 302 12.24 -15.82 16.44
C LYS A 302 10.94 -15.42 15.75
N GLU A 303 10.01 -16.37 15.61
CA GLU A 303 8.69 -16.12 15.01
C GLU A 303 7.97 -15.00 15.78
N ARG A 304 7.35 -14.07 15.02
CA ARG A 304 6.70 -12.86 15.58
C ARG A 304 5.26 -13.09 16.00
N CYS A 305 4.66 -14.10 15.39
CA CYS A 305 3.34 -14.68 15.53
C CYS A 305 3.44 -16.09 14.91
#